data_AF-A0ABD5UHD0-F1
#
_entry.id   AF-A0ABD5UHD0-F1
#
_cell.length_a   1.000
_cell.length_b   1.000
_cell.length_c   1.000
_cell.angle_alpha   90.00
_cell.angle_beta   90.00
_cell.angle_gamma   90.00
#
_symmetry.space_group_name_H-M   'P 1'
#
loop_
_entity.id
_entity.type
_entity.pdbx_description
1 polymer ?
#
loop_
_entity_poly.entity_id
_entity_poly.type
_entity_poly.pdbx_seq_one_letter_code
_entity_poly.pdbx_strand_id
1 'polypeptide(L)'
;MTRTNDGEPPEWAKERAREVMAAEEPSGDGDGSDTESDRADTESDRADPESDADRVPDVPVEVVGEAERLTRLARETEDAEAAAFYRERRDELVTDHDYVPRLREEDDTLVLYPGEWMDDGTVRLDRIETTERAVEVSLSGPGDADRYREIAAYNDAIAEAVGEEAADLHADTAERFAAFMSNHYVRAVDDATPEMRAEFREEYLPRNGWPTDEQLAAVDESLSVVEETATDVEGPAE
;
A
#
# COMPACT_ATOMS: atom_id res chain seq x y z
N MET A 1 43.67 -4.37 2.74
CA MET A 1 43.17 -5.70 2.34
C MET A 1 41.92 -5.49 1.51
N THR A 2 41.84 -6.21 0.41
CA THR A 2 41.03 -6.00 -0.78
C THR A 2 39.52 -6.08 -0.50
N ARG A 3 38.76 -5.09 -0.98
CA ARG A 3 37.30 -5.18 -1.18
C ARG A 3 37.06 -6.02 -2.43
N THR A 4 36.22 -7.04 -2.33
CA THR A 4 35.55 -7.67 -3.48
C THR A 4 34.06 -7.48 -3.27
N ASN A 5 33.50 -6.59 -4.09
CA ASN A 5 32.08 -6.48 -4.38
C ASN A 5 31.75 -7.67 -5.28
N ASP A 6 30.95 -8.62 -4.79
CA ASP A 6 30.23 -9.56 -5.65
C ASP A 6 28.77 -9.10 -5.64
N GLY A 7 28.48 -8.11 -6.48
CA GLY A 7 27.13 -7.60 -6.76
C GLY A 7 26.41 -8.51 -7.75
N GLU A 8 26.43 -9.82 -7.52
CA GLU A 8 25.63 -10.74 -8.30
C GLU A 8 24.29 -10.97 -7.60
N PRO A 9 23.16 -10.71 -8.30
CA PRO A 9 21.86 -11.04 -7.76
C PRO A 9 21.76 -12.55 -7.49
N PRO A 10 21.06 -12.96 -6.43
CA PRO A 10 20.87 -14.36 -6.11
C PRO A 10 20.16 -15.10 -7.26
N GLU A 11 20.44 -16.40 -7.39
CA GLU A 11 20.00 -17.19 -8.56
C GLU A 11 18.48 -17.17 -8.78
N TRP A 12 17.68 -17.02 -7.72
CA TRP A 12 16.23 -16.90 -7.83
C TRP A 12 15.77 -15.61 -8.55
N ALA A 13 16.50 -14.50 -8.39
CA ALA A 13 16.21 -13.23 -9.06
C ALA A 13 16.61 -13.26 -10.54
N LYS A 14 17.68 -14.00 -10.87
CA LYS A 14 18.10 -14.26 -12.25
C LYS A 14 17.10 -15.17 -12.99
N GLU A 15 16.49 -16.12 -12.29
CA GLU A 15 15.48 -17.02 -12.85
C GLU A 15 14.18 -16.28 -13.18
N ARG A 16 13.69 -15.42 -12.28
CA ARG A 16 12.51 -14.56 -12.52
C ARG A 16 12.74 -13.57 -13.66
N ALA A 17 13.91 -12.97 -13.78
CA ALA A 17 14.23 -12.09 -14.89
C ALA A 17 14.22 -12.82 -16.25
N ARG A 18 14.62 -14.11 -16.30
CA ARG A 18 14.54 -14.91 -17.53
C ARG A 18 13.11 -15.30 -17.88
N GLU A 19 12.26 -15.54 -16.87
CA GLU A 19 10.86 -15.87 -17.06
C GLU A 19 10.08 -14.70 -17.68
N VAL A 20 10.30 -13.48 -17.18
CA VAL A 20 9.68 -12.25 -17.72
C VAL A 20 10.13 -11.99 -19.16
N MET A 21 11.42 -12.15 -19.46
CA MET A 21 11.96 -11.94 -20.80
C MET A 21 11.53 -13.01 -21.82
N ALA A 22 11.15 -14.21 -21.37
CA ALA A 22 10.61 -15.26 -22.23
C ALA A 22 9.11 -15.09 -22.53
N ALA A 23 8.39 -14.31 -21.72
CA ALA A 23 6.99 -13.99 -21.93
C ALA A 23 6.78 -12.85 -22.94
N GLU A 24 7.81 -12.03 -23.20
CA GLU A 24 7.79 -10.94 -24.17
C GLU A 24 8.48 -11.32 -25.50
N GLU A 25 7.97 -12.34 -26.20
CA GLU A 25 8.25 -12.50 -27.63
C GLU A 25 7.08 -11.96 -28.47
N PRO A 26 7.17 -10.73 -29.02
CA PRO A 26 6.22 -10.30 -30.02
C PRO A 26 6.52 -10.96 -31.37
N SER A 27 5.56 -11.77 -31.81
CA SER A 27 5.45 -12.30 -33.16
C SER A 27 5.29 -11.15 -34.16
N GLY A 28 6.01 -11.21 -35.29
CA GLY A 28 6.17 -10.11 -36.25
C GLY A 28 5.09 -9.92 -37.33
N ASP A 29 5.52 -9.17 -38.36
CA ASP A 29 4.87 -8.69 -39.60
C ASP A 29 3.89 -7.50 -39.41
N GLY A 30 4.01 -6.34 -40.06
CA GLY A 30 4.78 -5.91 -41.23
C GLY A 30 3.81 -5.25 -42.22
N ASP A 31 3.75 -3.92 -42.31
CA ASP A 31 3.40 -3.20 -43.56
C ASP A 31 3.82 -1.73 -43.50
N GLY A 32 4.49 -1.28 -44.55
CA GLY A 32 5.01 0.07 -44.69
C GLY A 32 4.09 0.96 -45.51
N SER A 33 4.02 2.23 -45.15
CA SER A 33 3.70 3.28 -46.12
C SER A 33 4.32 4.59 -45.68
N ASP A 34 5.30 5.03 -46.47
CA ASP A 34 5.86 6.37 -46.50
C ASP A 34 4.76 7.43 -46.63
N THR A 35 4.87 8.51 -45.86
CA THR A 35 4.53 9.87 -46.31
C THR A 35 5.25 10.86 -45.40
N GLU A 36 6.29 11.49 -45.95
CA GLU A 36 6.91 12.69 -45.41
C GLU A 36 5.89 13.83 -45.31
N SER A 37 5.86 14.53 -44.18
CA SER A 37 5.88 16.00 -44.08
C SER A 37 5.51 16.42 -42.66
N ASP A 38 6.48 16.89 -41.89
CA ASP A 38 6.64 18.32 -41.56
C ASP A 38 7.59 18.43 -40.37
N ARG A 39 8.70 19.14 -40.57
CA ARG A 39 9.68 19.39 -39.53
C ARG A 39 9.17 20.56 -38.70
N ALA A 40 8.61 20.25 -37.53
CA ALA A 40 8.51 21.21 -36.44
C ALA A 40 9.49 20.76 -35.36
N ASP A 41 10.52 21.57 -35.17
CA ASP A 41 11.43 21.57 -34.03
C ASP A 41 10.64 21.53 -32.72
N THR A 42 10.45 20.34 -32.15
CA THR A 42 10.17 20.22 -30.72
C THR A 42 11.53 20.19 -30.04
N GLU A 43 11.98 21.39 -29.67
CA GLU A 43 13.08 21.55 -28.73
C GLU A 43 12.80 20.65 -27.54
N SER A 44 13.68 19.66 -27.40
CA SER A 44 13.89 18.88 -26.20
C SER A 44 13.90 19.85 -25.03
N ASP A 45 12.80 19.86 -24.28
CA ASP A 45 12.67 20.51 -22.98
C ASP A 45 13.64 19.78 -22.04
N ARG A 46 14.91 20.21 -22.12
CA ARG A 46 15.93 19.83 -21.17
C ARG A 46 15.48 20.46 -19.87
N ALA A 47 14.91 19.62 -19.01
CA ALA A 47 14.61 19.96 -17.63
C ALA A 47 15.78 20.78 -17.07
N ASP A 48 15.50 22.04 -16.80
CA ASP A 48 16.41 22.98 -16.17
C ASP A 48 16.62 22.47 -14.73
N PRO A 49 17.84 22.06 -14.33
CA PRO A 49 18.07 21.50 -13.00
C PRO A 49 18.11 22.58 -11.90
N GLU A 50 17.78 23.84 -12.21
CA GLU A 50 17.88 24.96 -11.28
C GLU A 50 16.50 25.58 -10.97
N SER A 51 15.54 24.78 -10.49
CA SER A 51 14.43 25.29 -9.65
C SER A 51 13.64 24.19 -8.88
N ASP A 52 14.31 23.20 -8.29
CA ASP A 52 13.69 22.33 -7.26
C ASP A 52 13.78 22.95 -5.84
N ALA A 53 14.32 24.17 -5.71
CA ALA A 53 14.55 24.82 -4.40
C ALA A 53 13.28 25.31 -3.68
N ASP A 54 12.10 25.22 -4.31
CA ASP A 54 10.79 25.57 -3.73
C ASP A 54 9.85 24.35 -3.62
N ARG A 55 10.31 23.13 -3.92
CA ARG A 55 9.48 21.93 -3.84
C ARG A 55 9.44 21.42 -2.40
N VAL A 56 8.31 21.58 -1.74
CA VAL A 56 8.06 20.99 -0.43
C VAL A 56 7.00 19.89 -0.61
N PRO A 57 7.30 18.62 -0.30
CA PRO A 57 8.57 18.05 0.19
C PRO A 57 9.69 17.99 -0.87
N ASP A 58 10.96 17.95 -0.44
CA ASP A 58 12.16 17.90 -1.31
C ASP A 58 12.37 16.51 -1.97
N VAL A 59 11.50 15.53 -1.68
CA VAL A 59 11.54 14.16 -2.22
C VAL A 59 10.51 13.98 -3.35
N PRO A 60 10.88 13.37 -4.49
CA PRO A 60 9.95 13.07 -5.56
C PRO A 60 8.79 12.16 -5.13
N VAL A 61 7.60 12.36 -5.69
CA VAL A 61 6.39 11.57 -5.35
C VAL A 61 6.56 10.08 -5.66
N GLU A 62 7.16 9.77 -6.80
CA GLU A 62 7.53 8.40 -7.19
C GLU A 62 8.46 7.71 -6.19
N VAL A 63 9.37 8.45 -5.54
CA VAL A 63 10.26 7.91 -4.49
C VAL A 63 9.47 7.62 -3.22
N VAL A 64 8.53 8.49 -2.85
CA VAL A 64 7.60 8.28 -1.73
C VAL A 64 6.76 7.02 -1.96
N GLY A 65 6.17 6.87 -3.15
CA GLY A 65 5.34 5.73 -3.50
C GLY A 65 6.11 4.40 -3.48
N GLU A 66 7.35 4.37 -3.97
CA GLU A 66 8.16 3.15 -3.89
C GLU A 66 8.62 2.85 -2.46
N ALA A 67 8.94 3.86 -1.65
CA ALA A 67 9.27 3.67 -0.23
C ALA A 67 8.08 3.10 0.57
N GLU A 68 6.87 3.57 0.27
CA GLU A 68 5.61 3.04 0.80
C GLU A 68 5.40 1.57 0.38
N ARG A 69 5.52 1.27 -0.92
CA ARG A 69 5.38 -0.09 -1.46
C ARG A 69 6.37 -1.07 -0.83
N LEU A 70 7.65 -0.71 -0.75
CA LEU A 70 8.68 -1.52 -0.08
C LEU A 70 8.37 -1.73 1.41
N THR A 71 7.81 -0.71 2.07
CA THR A 71 7.42 -0.84 3.48
C THR A 71 6.25 -1.81 3.65
N ARG A 72 5.27 -1.84 2.72
CA ARG A 72 4.19 -2.84 2.76
C ARG A 72 4.71 -4.25 2.54
N LEU A 73 5.52 -4.47 1.51
CA LEU A 73 6.14 -5.77 1.23
C LEU A 73 6.95 -6.30 2.43
N ALA A 74 7.68 -5.43 3.13
CA ALA A 74 8.43 -5.78 4.33
C ALA A 74 7.56 -6.19 5.54
N ARG A 75 6.27 -5.84 5.54
CA ARG A 75 5.29 -6.18 6.59
C ARG A 75 4.47 -7.41 6.23
N GLU A 76 4.16 -7.58 4.95
CA GLU A 76 3.32 -8.67 4.44
C GLU A 76 4.09 -10.00 4.37
N THR A 77 5.40 -9.95 4.09
CA THR A 77 6.21 -11.18 3.98
C THR A 77 6.50 -11.82 5.34
N GLU A 78 6.32 -13.15 5.42
CA GLU A 78 6.72 -13.97 6.58
C GLU A 78 8.22 -14.28 6.60
N ASP A 79 8.93 -14.05 5.50
CA ASP A 79 10.37 -14.29 5.38
C ASP A 79 11.18 -13.09 5.92
N ALA A 80 11.90 -13.32 7.01
CA ALA A 80 12.71 -12.29 7.67
C ALA A 80 13.84 -11.75 6.78
N GLU A 81 14.41 -12.55 5.87
CA GLU A 81 15.43 -12.11 4.92
C GLU A 81 14.83 -11.22 3.85
N ALA A 82 13.67 -11.59 3.31
CA ALA A 82 12.93 -10.76 2.36
C ALA A 82 12.50 -9.43 3.01
N ALA A 83 11.97 -9.48 4.24
CA ALA A 83 11.60 -8.28 4.99
C ALA A 83 12.80 -7.35 5.23
N ALA A 84 13.98 -7.90 5.54
CA ALA A 84 15.20 -7.12 5.71
C ALA A 84 15.64 -6.49 4.38
N PHE A 85 15.60 -7.23 3.28
CA PHE A 85 15.92 -6.74 1.94
C PHE A 85 15.04 -5.55 1.53
N TYR A 86 13.73 -5.64 1.73
CA TYR A 86 12.82 -4.54 1.40
C TYR A 86 13.09 -3.28 2.23
N ARG A 87 13.41 -3.44 3.53
CA ARG A 87 13.78 -2.31 4.40
C ARG A 87 15.10 -1.68 3.97
N GLU A 88 16.12 -2.48 3.67
CA GLU A 88 17.41 -1.97 3.19
C GLU A 88 17.25 -1.21 1.87
N ARG A 89 16.45 -1.74 0.94
CA ARG A 89 16.18 -1.10 -0.34
C ARG A 89 15.45 0.24 -0.17
N ARG A 90 14.46 0.30 0.73
CA ARG A 90 13.76 1.54 1.07
C ARG A 90 14.73 2.56 1.66
N ASP A 91 15.55 2.13 2.62
CA ASP A 91 16.48 3.00 3.33
C ASP A 91 17.52 3.58 2.35
N GLU A 92 18.06 2.77 1.43
CA GLU A 92 18.93 3.22 0.34
C GLU A 92 18.23 4.26 -0.54
N LEU A 93 17.01 3.93 -1.01
CA LEU A 93 16.22 4.78 -1.90
C LEU A 93 15.98 6.18 -1.31
N VAL A 94 15.57 6.28 -0.04
CA VAL A 94 15.25 7.58 0.57
C VAL A 94 16.50 8.33 1.06
N THR A 95 17.59 7.61 1.35
CA THR A 95 18.88 8.22 1.72
C THR A 95 19.48 9.02 0.56
N ASP A 96 19.28 8.57 -0.68
CA ASP A 96 19.71 9.32 -1.89
C ASP A 96 19.04 10.70 -2.02
N HIS A 97 17.97 10.94 -1.26
CA HIS A 97 17.24 12.20 -1.18
C HIS A 97 17.40 12.91 0.17
N ASP A 98 18.36 12.50 1.01
CA ASP A 98 18.57 13.03 2.36
C ASP A 98 17.35 12.84 3.29
N TYR A 99 16.63 11.72 3.18
CA TYR A 99 15.53 11.35 4.08
C TYR A 99 15.84 10.10 4.91
N VAL A 100 15.19 9.99 6.07
CA VAL A 100 15.27 8.86 7.00
C VAL A 100 13.85 8.34 7.27
N PRO A 101 13.57 7.05 6.99
CA PRO A 101 12.26 6.47 7.19
C PRO A 101 12.05 6.06 8.65
N ARG A 102 10.82 6.23 9.15
CA ARG A 102 10.38 5.75 10.46
C ARG A 102 8.95 5.22 10.36
N LEU A 103 8.70 4.10 11.01
CA LEU A 103 7.34 3.58 11.18
C LEU A 103 6.73 4.12 12.48
N ARG A 104 5.54 4.68 12.39
CA ARG A 104 4.67 4.98 13.54
C ARG A 104 3.65 3.86 13.64
N GLU A 105 3.80 3.00 14.66
CA GLU A 105 2.96 1.81 14.84
C GLU A 105 1.53 2.14 15.30
N GLU A 106 1.33 3.29 15.94
CA GLU A 106 0.03 3.71 16.49
C GLU A 106 -1.06 3.87 15.43
N ASP A 107 -0.69 4.26 14.21
CA ASP A 107 -1.60 4.53 13.10
C ASP A 107 -1.07 4.02 11.75
N ASP A 108 -0.17 3.04 11.78
CA ASP A 108 0.43 2.41 10.60
C ASP A 108 0.97 3.42 9.57
N THR A 109 1.66 4.46 10.02
CA THR A 109 2.16 5.51 9.13
C THR A 109 3.66 5.40 8.89
N LEU A 110 4.07 5.42 7.62
CA LEU A 110 5.46 5.65 7.23
C LEU A 110 5.73 7.15 7.23
N VAL A 111 6.70 7.58 8.04
CA VAL A 111 7.16 8.96 8.09
C VAL A 111 8.55 9.06 7.49
N LEU A 112 8.73 9.89 6.47
CA LEU A 112 10.02 10.23 5.91
C LEU A 112 10.46 11.58 6.48
N TYR A 113 11.45 11.55 7.37
CA TYR A 113 12.03 12.76 7.96
C TYR A 113 13.22 13.25 7.13
N PRO A 114 13.37 14.57 6.90
CA PRO A 114 14.64 15.11 6.45
C PRO A 114 15.78 14.66 7.37
N GLY A 115 16.86 14.16 6.79
CA GLY A 115 17.98 13.57 7.50
C GLY A 115 18.67 14.55 8.45
N GLU A 116 18.65 15.84 8.11
CA GLU A 116 19.16 16.91 8.98
C GLU A 116 18.40 17.02 10.32
N TRP A 117 17.13 16.61 10.38
CA TRP A 117 16.35 16.59 11.62
C TRP A 117 16.70 15.39 12.50
N MET A 118 17.37 14.38 11.95
CA MET A 118 17.68 13.14 12.65
C MET A 118 19.08 13.19 13.27
N ASP A 119 19.19 12.64 14.47
CA ASP A 119 20.45 12.48 15.19
C ASP A 119 20.34 11.20 16.03
N ASP A 120 21.20 10.22 15.75
CA ASP A 120 21.20 8.91 16.43
C ASP A 120 19.80 8.25 16.50
N GLY A 121 19.08 8.24 15.37
CA GLY A 121 17.73 7.66 15.26
C GLY A 121 16.62 8.46 15.96
N THR A 122 16.92 9.65 16.49
CA THR A 122 15.97 10.52 17.20
C THR A 122 15.76 11.83 16.46
N VAL A 123 14.50 12.28 16.39
CA VAL A 123 14.13 13.58 15.82
C VAL A 123 14.59 14.71 16.75
N ARG A 124 15.29 15.69 16.19
CA ARG A 124 15.77 16.89 16.87
C ARG A 124 14.84 18.06 16.59
N LEU A 125 13.90 18.30 17.51
CA LEU A 125 12.90 19.37 17.39
C LEU A 125 13.52 20.75 17.18
N ASP A 126 14.73 20.99 17.71
CA ASP A 126 15.48 22.23 17.53
C ASP A 126 15.98 22.48 16.10
N ARG A 127 15.95 21.46 15.23
CA ARG A 127 16.36 21.53 13.82
C ARG A 127 15.17 21.63 12.86
N ILE A 128 13.93 21.59 13.36
CA ILE A 128 12.72 21.65 12.55
C ILE A 128 12.35 23.12 12.34
N GLU A 129 12.53 23.61 11.10
CA GLU A 129 12.11 24.96 10.71
C GLU A 129 10.66 25.00 10.22
N THR A 130 10.27 24.01 9.41
CA THR A 130 8.88 23.79 8.96
C THR A 130 8.59 22.30 8.95
N THR A 131 7.43 21.89 9.47
CA THR A 131 7.01 20.48 9.51
C THR A 131 6.59 19.96 8.13
N GLU A 132 6.31 20.84 7.17
CA GLU A 132 5.80 20.49 5.83
C GLU A 132 6.81 19.71 4.98
N ARG A 133 8.09 19.69 5.38
CA ARG A 133 9.15 18.94 4.69
C ARG A 133 9.17 17.45 5.01
N ALA A 134 8.52 17.02 6.09
CA ALA A 134 8.34 15.59 6.35
C ALA A 134 7.15 15.05 5.55
N VAL A 135 7.28 13.80 5.11
CA VAL A 135 6.21 13.10 4.37
C VAL A 135 5.59 12.05 5.28
N GLU A 136 4.28 12.11 5.47
CA GLU A 136 3.51 11.09 6.17
C GLU A 136 2.67 10.31 5.15
N VAL A 137 2.87 9.00 5.10
CA VAL A 137 2.15 8.09 4.22
C VAL A 137 1.47 7.02 5.07
N SER A 138 0.14 7.04 5.06
CA SER A 138 -0.64 5.99 5.71
C SER A 138 -0.43 4.67 4.98
N LEU A 139 0.07 3.65 5.68
CA LEU A 139 0.21 2.31 5.12
C LEU A 139 -1.12 1.56 5.14
N SER A 140 -2.07 2.05 5.93
CA SER A 140 -3.45 1.59 6.02
C SER A 140 -4.38 2.52 5.22
N GLY A 141 -5.34 1.98 4.46
CA GLY A 141 -6.27 2.77 3.64
C GLY A 141 -5.98 2.79 2.13
N PRO A 142 -6.77 3.54 1.32
CA PRO A 142 -6.92 3.36 -0.13
C PRO A 142 -5.83 3.92 -1.03
N GLY A 143 -4.58 3.93 -0.56
CA GLY A 143 -3.42 4.44 -1.30
C GLY A 143 -3.15 3.73 -2.63
N ASP A 144 -3.66 2.51 -2.82
CA ASP A 144 -3.59 1.76 -4.07
C ASP A 144 -5.00 1.46 -4.60
N ALA A 145 -5.35 2.06 -5.73
CA ALA A 145 -6.69 1.97 -6.31
C ALA A 145 -7.01 0.58 -6.92
N ASP A 146 -5.99 -0.16 -7.35
CA ASP A 146 -6.16 -1.51 -7.87
C ASP A 146 -6.33 -2.49 -6.69
N ARG A 147 -5.48 -2.37 -5.66
CA ARG A 147 -5.63 -3.10 -4.40
C ARG A 147 -6.97 -2.80 -3.72
N TYR A 148 -7.40 -1.53 -3.71
CA TYR A 148 -8.73 -1.17 -3.21
C TYR A 148 -9.84 -1.92 -3.94
N ARG A 149 -9.81 -1.95 -5.27
CA ARG A 149 -10.84 -2.61 -6.07
C ARG A 149 -10.88 -4.11 -5.82
N GLU A 150 -9.73 -4.75 -5.69
CA GLU A 150 -9.62 -6.17 -5.38
C GLU A 150 -10.16 -6.49 -3.98
N ILE A 151 -9.71 -5.76 -2.96
CA ILE A 151 -10.17 -5.94 -1.58
C ILE A 151 -11.66 -5.65 -1.43
N ALA A 152 -12.15 -4.58 -2.06
CA ALA A 152 -13.57 -4.24 -2.01
C ALA A 152 -14.43 -5.34 -2.67
N ALA A 153 -13.99 -5.89 -3.81
CA ALA A 153 -14.70 -6.97 -4.48
C ALA A 153 -14.75 -8.25 -3.62
N TYR A 154 -13.65 -8.60 -2.95
CA TYR A 154 -13.61 -9.73 -2.03
C TYR A 154 -14.52 -9.52 -0.81
N ASN A 155 -14.45 -8.35 -0.18
CA ASN A 155 -15.31 -8.02 0.96
C ASN A 155 -16.79 -8.00 0.60
N ASP A 156 -17.14 -7.49 -0.59
CA ASP A 156 -18.51 -7.50 -1.11
C ASP A 156 -18.99 -8.94 -1.37
N ALA A 157 -18.12 -9.81 -1.91
CA ALA A 157 -18.46 -11.22 -2.13
C ALA A 157 -18.76 -11.97 -0.82
N ILE A 158 -18.01 -11.69 0.26
CA ILE A 158 -18.30 -12.27 1.59
C ILE A 158 -19.63 -11.73 2.12
N ALA A 159 -19.88 -10.43 2.03
CA ALA A 159 -21.15 -9.85 2.48
C ALA A 159 -22.35 -10.44 1.71
N GLU A 160 -22.20 -10.66 0.39
CA GLU A 160 -23.20 -11.34 -0.43
C GLU A 160 -23.43 -12.79 0.04
N ALA A 161 -22.37 -13.56 0.26
CA ALA A 161 -22.47 -14.94 0.75
C ALA A 161 -23.16 -15.02 2.13
N VAL A 162 -22.84 -14.10 3.06
CA VAL A 162 -23.56 -14.01 4.34
C VAL A 162 -25.04 -13.73 4.12
N GLY A 163 -25.38 -12.88 3.15
CA GLY A 163 -26.78 -12.60 2.77
C GLY A 163 -27.53 -13.80 2.19
N GLU A 164 -26.84 -14.74 1.55
CA GLU A 164 -27.45 -15.97 1.02
C GLU A 164 -27.67 -17.04 2.10
N GLU A 165 -26.79 -17.08 3.12
CA GLU A 165 -26.73 -18.19 4.09
C GLU A 165 -27.31 -17.85 5.47
N ALA A 166 -27.27 -16.58 5.87
CA ALA A 166 -27.60 -16.13 7.22
C ALA A 166 -28.93 -15.36 7.27
N ALA A 167 -29.36 -15.05 8.50
CA ALA A 167 -30.52 -14.18 8.71
C ALA A 167 -30.22 -12.74 8.26
N ASP A 168 -31.26 -12.01 7.81
CA ASP A 168 -31.18 -10.62 7.32
C ASP A 168 -30.38 -9.70 8.26
N LEU A 169 -30.46 -9.93 9.58
CA LEU A 169 -29.72 -9.19 10.61
C LEU A 169 -28.19 -9.23 10.42
N HIS A 170 -27.68 -10.42 10.07
CA HIS A 170 -26.25 -10.64 9.86
C HIS A 170 -25.83 -10.09 8.50
N ALA A 171 -26.67 -10.23 7.48
CA ALA A 171 -26.43 -9.67 6.15
C ALA A 171 -26.24 -8.14 6.20
N ASP A 172 -27.17 -7.42 6.83
CA ASP A 172 -27.06 -5.96 7.00
C ASP A 172 -25.77 -5.56 7.74
N THR A 173 -25.40 -6.31 8.77
CA THR A 173 -24.18 -6.04 9.54
C THR A 173 -22.92 -6.33 8.70
N ALA A 174 -22.94 -7.40 7.91
CA ALA A 174 -21.85 -7.80 7.03
C ALA A 174 -21.58 -6.75 5.94
N GLU A 175 -22.63 -6.23 5.28
CA GLU A 175 -22.50 -5.14 4.30
C GLU A 175 -21.84 -3.90 4.92
N ARG A 176 -22.26 -3.51 6.12
CA ARG A 176 -21.68 -2.35 6.83
C ARG A 176 -20.23 -2.60 7.22
N PHE A 177 -19.90 -3.82 7.62
CA PHE A 177 -18.55 -4.20 7.99
C PHE A 177 -17.62 -4.25 6.77
N ALA A 178 -18.06 -4.85 5.66
CA ALA A 178 -17.35 -4.84 4.38
C ALA A 178 -17.07 -3.40 3.90
N ALA A 179 -18.06 -2.51 3.98
CA ALA A 179 -17.88 -1.10 3.64
C ALA A 179 -16.89 -0.38 4.58
N PHE A 180 -16.88 -0.71 5.87
CA PHE A 180 -15.92 -0.17 6.84
C PHE A 180 -14.50 -0.63 6.51
N MET A 181 -14.28 -1.93 6.41
CA MET A 181 -12.96 -2.53 6.15
C MET A 181 -12.38 -2.07 4.81
N SER A 182 -13.22 -2.00 3.77
CA SER A 182 -12.82 -1.52 2.45
C SER A 182 -12.50 -0.03 2.43
N ASN A 183 -13.25 0.83 3.12
CA ASN A 183 -13.04 2.27 3.00
C ASN A 183 -12.05 2.84 4.02
N HIS A 184 -11.99 2.29 5.24
CA HIS A 184 -11.11 2.79 6.30
C HIS A 184 -9.75 2.11 6.32
N TYR A 185 -9.66 0.81 6.00
CA TYR A 185 -8.40 0.07 6.12
C TYR A 185 -7.86 -0.48 4.81
N VAL A 186 -8.70 -0.63 3.78
CA VAL A 186 -8.34 -1.37 2.54
C VAL A 186 -7.76 -2.72 2.90
N ARG A 187 -8.54 -3.44 3.69
CA ARG A 187 -8.19 -4.74 4.23
C ARG A 187 -9.36 -5.71 4.09
N ALA A 188 -9.02 -6.98 3.93
CA ALA A 188 -9.96 -8.09 3.95
C ALA A 188 -10.73 -8.12 5.29
N VAL A 189 -12.01 -8.49 5.25
CA VAL A 189 -12.87 -8.56 6.45
C VAL A 189 -12.39 -9.63 7.46
N ASP A 190 -11.81 -10.73 6.98
CA ASP A 190 -11.24 -11.81 7.78
C ASP A 190 -9.85 -11.49 8.36
N ASP A 191 -9.18 -10.44 7.85
CA ASP A 191 -7.94 -9.89 8.42
C ASP A 191 -8.18 -8.82 9.51
N ALA A 192 -9.44 -8.58 9.89
CA ALA A 192 -9.78 -7.55 10.87
C ALA A 192 -9.24 -7.87 12.26
N THR A 193 -8.43 -6.96 12.80
CA THR A 193 -7.89 -7.08 14.16
C THR A 193 -8.98 -6.86 15.22
N PRO A 194 -8.76 -7.29 16.48
CA PRO A 194 -9.70 -7.02 17.57
C PRO A 194 -9.98 -5.53 17.79
N GLU A 195 -8.99 -4.66 17.57
CA GLU A 195 -9.13 -3.21 17.69
C GLU A 195 -10.02 -2.64 16.56
N MET A 196 -9.83 -3.10 15.32
CA MET A 196 -10.67 -2.72 14.19
C MET A 196 -12.13 -3.17 14.40
N ARG A 197 -12.33 -4.38 14.93
CA ARG A 197 -13.68 -4.89 15.27
C ARG A 197 -14.34 -4.06 16.37
N ALA A 198 -13.57 -3.64 17.38
CA ALA A 198 -14.07 -2.76 18.43
C ALA A 198 -14.43 -1.37 17.89
N GLU A 199 -13.58 -0.77 17.04
CA GLU A 199 -13.87 0.50 16.37
C GLU A 199 -15.15 0.39 15.52
N PHE A 200 -15.30 -0.68 14.76
CA PHE A 200 -16.52 -0.92 13.99
C PHE A 200 -17.76 -0.88 14.87
N ARG A 201 -17.74 -1.64 15.98
CA ARG A 201 -18.87 -1.81 16.88
C ARG A 201 -19.21 -0.54 17.65
N GLU A 202 -18.20 0.12 18.22
CA GLU A 202 -18.39 1.20 19.18
C GLU A 202 -18.49 2.58 18.51
N GLU A 203 -17.91 2.71 17.32
CA GLU A 203 -17.71 4.00 16.67
C GLU A 203 -18.37 4.08 15.30
N TYR A 204 -18.00 3.16 14.39
CA TYR A 204 -18.42 3.27 13.00
C TYR A 204 -19.90 2.92 12.81
N LEU A 205 -20.32 1.74 13.27
CA LEU A 205 -21.68 1.24 13.07
C LEU A 205 -22.74 2.16 13.70
N PRO A 206 -22.58 2.66 14.95
CA PRO A 206 -23.57 3.57 15.54
C PRO A 206 -23.69 4.91 14.82
N ARG A 207 -22.59 5.41 14.21
CA ARG A 207 -22.56 6.70 13.51
C ARG A 207 -23.01 6.62 12.06
N ASN A 208 -22.73 5.51 11.37
CA ASN A 208 -22.89 5.39 9.92
C ASN A 208 -23.95 4.36 9.52
N GLY A 209 -24.12 3.29 10.30
CA GLY A 209 -25.04 2.18 9.99
C GLY A 209 -26.45 2.36 10.53
N TRP A 210 -26.63 3.22 11.54
CA TRP A 210 -27.91 3.43 12.23
C TRP A 210 -28.58 2.10 12.67
N PRO A 211 -27.86 1.22 13.40
CA PRO A 211 -28.34 -0.12 13.71
C PRO A 211 -29.54 -0.09 14.65
N THR A 212 -30.37 -1.12 14.56
CA THR A 212 -31.36 -1.44 15.58
C THR A 212 -30.70 -1.96 16.86
N ASP A 213 -31.43 -1.94 17.99
CA ASP A 213 -30.95 -2.52 19.25
C ASP A 213 -30.64 -4.02 19.11
N GLU A 214 -31.39 -4.73 18.26
CA GLU A 214 -31.18 -6.15 17.96
C GLU A 214 -29.88 -6.36 17.17
N GLN A 215 -29.62 -5.50 16.18
CA GLN A 215 -28.33 -5.50 15.46
C GLN A 215 -27.18 -5.25 16.42
N LEU A 216 -27.25 -4.21 17.27
CA LEU A 216 -26.20 -3.92 18.27
C LEU A 216 -25.95 -5.08 19.24
N ALA A 217 -27.01 -5.79 19.64
CA ALA A 217 -26.88 -6.95 20.52
C ALA A 217 -26.22 -8.15 19.82
N ALA A 218 -26.40 -8.29 18.51
CA ALA A 218 -25.90 -9.39 17.69
C ALA A 218 -24.63 -9.05 16.88
N VAL A 219 -24.01 -7.87 17.07
CA VAL A 219 -22.82 -7.47 16.28
C VAL A 219 -21.70 -8.51 16.38
N ASP A 220 -21.34 -8.95 17.59
CA ASP A 220 -20.24 -9.92 17.74
C ASP A 220 -20.55 -11.25 17.02
N GLU A 221 -21.79 -11.71 17.13
CA GLU A 221 -22.25 -12.92 16.44
C GLU A 221 -22.19 -12.74 14.92
N SER A 222 -22.63 -11.59 14.42
CA SER A 222 -22.59 -11.26 12.99
C SER A 222 -21.15 -11.20 12.46
N LEU A 223 -20.21 -10.64 13.24
CA LEU A 223 -18.79 -10.64 12.87
C LEU A 223 -18.19 -12.05 12.87
N SER A 224 -18.64 -12.94 13.75
CA SER A 224 -18.26 -14.36 13.71
C SER A 224 -18.83 -15.08 12.48
N VAL A 225 -20.07 -14.78 12.07
CA VAL A 225 -20.66 -15.33 10.84
C VAL A 225 -19.86 -14.88 9.61
N VAL A 226 -19.46 -13.60 9.54
CA VAL A 226 -18.60 -13.09 8.45
C VAL A 226 -17.28 -13.85 8.38
N GLU A 227 -16.62 -14.08 9.52
CA GLU A 227 -15.36 -14.81 9.60
C GLU A 227 -15.52 -16.29 9.18
N GLU A 228 -16.63 -16.93 9.56
CA GLU A 228 -16.95 -18.30 9.15
C GLU A 228 -17.17 -18.38 7.63
N THR A 229 -18.02 -17.52 7.08
CA THR A 229 -18.32 -17.48 5.64
C THR A 229 -17.09 -17.15 4.79
N ALA A 230 -16.18 -16.30 5.30
CA ALA A 230 -14.93 -15.98 4.59
C ALA A 230 -14.09 -17.23 4.29
N THR A 231 -14.20 -18.30 5.10
CA THR A 231 -13.45 -19.54 4.86
C THR A 231 -13.88 -20.31 3.60
N ASP A 232 -15.07 -20.00 3.07
CA ASP A 232 -15.65 -20.62 1.88
C ASP A 232 -15.54 -19.73 0.62
N VAL A 233 -15.04 -18.49 0.76
CA VAL A 233 -14.86 -17.53 -0.34
C VAL A 233 -13.38 -17.43 -0.71
N GLU A 234 -13.07 -17.49 -2.00
CA GLU A 234 -11.67 -17.39 -2.46
C GLU A 234 -11.14 -15.95 -2.28
N GLY A 235 -10.00 -15.85 -1.59
CA GLY A 235 -9.34 -14.59 -1.23
C GLY A 235 -8.73 -13.81 -2.39
N PRO A 236 -8.34 -12.54 -2.14
CA PRO A 236 -7.55 -11.75 -3.08
C PRO A 236 -6.18 -12.40 -3.30
N ALA A 237 -5.55 -12.12 -4.45
CA ALA A 237 -4.22 -12.64 -4.74
C ALA A 237 -3.16 -12.00 -3.81
N GLU A 238 -2.24 -12.81 -3.29
CA GLU A 238 -1.10 -12.38 -2.46
C GLU A 238 -0.05 -11.56 -3.22
#